data_AF-A0A519RJC5-F1
#
_entry.id   AF-A0A519RJC5-F1
#
_cell.length_a   1.000
_cell.length_b   1.000
_cell.length_c   1.000
_cell.angle_alpha   90.00
_cell.angle_beta   90.00
_cell.angle_gamma   90.00
#
_symmetry.space_group_name_H-M   'P 1'
#
loop_
_entity.id
_entity.type
_entity.pdbx_description
1 polymer ?
#
loop_
_entity_poly.entity_id
_entity_poly.type
_entity_poly.pdbx_seq_one_letter_code
_entity_poly.pdbx_strand_id
1 'polypeptide(L)'
;MSLLDNQTYKKRLSFGRIDDDEKTVSFTISVSCNHDIDKQVLNDIELVINDLFLKDYESQETIDERKRDEKLAEKLRKMEEKQMLLEQKKAKKAEEENSKLVQEYQKKYTTKTAPISTKKTKKI
;
A
#
# COMPACT_ATOMS: atom_id res chain seq x y z
N MET A 1 -3.58 57.32 -12.14
CA MET A 1 -4.88 56.61 -12.13
C MET A 1 -4.59 55.12 -12.23
N SER A 2 -4.37 54.44 -11.10
CA SER A 2 -4.19 52.97 -11.07
C SER A 2 -5.57 52.35 -10.89
N LEU A 3 -6.34 52.27 -11.98
CA LEU A 3 -7.73 51.85 -11.94
C LEU A 3 -7.77 50.32 -12.04
N LEU A 4 -7.80 49.67 -10.87
CA LEU A 4 -8.35 48.34 -10.60
C LEU A 4 -7.94 47.25 -11.62
N ASP A 5 -6.87 46.52 -11.32
CA ASP A 5 -6.61 45.23 -11.95
C ASP A 5 -7.90 44.41 -11.89
N ASN A 6 -8.48 44.09 -13.06
CA ASN A 6 -9.70 43.30 -13.19
C ASN A 6 -9.52 41.98 -12.42
N GLN A 7 -10.06 41.91 -11.20
CA GLN A 7 -9.99 40.70 -10.40
C GLN A 7 -10.89 39.65 -11.07
N THR A 8 -10.25 38.78 -11.83
CA THR A 8 -10.92 37.64 -12.45
C THR A 8 -10.80 36.46 -11.50
N TYR A 9 -11.90 36.11 -10.84
CA TYR A 9 -11.95 34.86 -10.11
C TYR A 9 -12.16 33.72 -11.11
N LYS A 10 -11.16 32.87 -11.25
CA LYS A 10 -11.23 31.67 -12.08
C LYS A 10 -10.98 30.44 -11.22
N LYS A 11 -12.02 29.62 -11.02
CA LYS A 11 -11.89 28.32 -10.36
C LYS A 11 -12.31 27.24 -11.34
N ARG A 12 -11.40 26.30 -11.58
CA ARG A 12 -11.70 25.07 -12.31
C ARG A 12 -12.03 24.00 -11.28
N LEU A 13 -13.21 23.41 -11.43
CA LEU A 13 -13.67 22.31 -10.60
C LEU A 13 -13.79 21.06 -11.47
N SER A 14 -13.33 19.94 -10.95
CA SER A 14 -13.33 18.65 -11.63
C SER A 14 -13.81 17.58 -10.64
N PHE A 15 -14.82 16.84 -11.05
CA PHE A 15 -15.44 15.78 -10.27
C PHE A 15 -15.50 14.49 -11.07
N GLY A 16 -15.32 13.35 -10.41
CA GLY A 16 -15.50 12.02 -10.99
C GLY A 16 -16.78 11.39 -10.46
N ARG A 17 -17.48 10.60 -11.29
CA ARG A 17 -18.70 9.92 -10.85
C ARG A 17 -18.34 8.77 -9.91
N ILE A 18 -19.11 8.60 -8.83
CA ILE A 18 -18.84 7.61 -7.77
C ILE A 18 -18.77 6.16 -8.31
N ASP A 19 -19.59 5.82 -9.32
CA ASP A 19 -19.63 4.45 -9.87
C ASP A 19 -18.62 4.20 -11.01
N ASP A 20 -18.09 5.28 -11.61
CA ASP A 20 -17.35 5.21 -12.88
C ASP A 20 -16.40 6.40 -13.01
N ASP A 21 -15.18 6.22 -12.48
CA ASP A 21 -14.08 7.17 -12.52
C ASP A 21 -13.73 7.68 -13.94
N GLU A 22 -14.12 6.97 -15.01
CA GLU A 22 -13.87 7.41 -16.39
C GLU A 22 -14.81 8.55 -16.80
N LYS A 23 -15.96 8.68 -16.13
CA LYS A 23 -16.93 9.74 -16.37
C LYS A 23 -16.65 10.94 -15.48
N THR A 24 -15.75 11.79 -15.95
CA THR A 24 -15.43 13.07 -15.29
C THR A 24 -16.29 14.21 -15.81
N VAL A 25 -16.76 15.07 -14.91
CA VAL A 25 -17.35 16.37 -15.25
C VAL A 25 -16.39 17.46 -14.79
N SER A 26 -16.05 18.37 -15.71
CA SER A 26 -15.18 19.51 -15.43
C SER A 26 -15.86 20.79 -15.90
N PHE A 27 -15.91 21.78 -15.03
CA PHE A 27 -16.39 23.11 -15.39
C PHE A 27 -15.48 24.19 -14.82
N THR A 28 -15.44 25.31 -15.54
CA THR A 28 -14.64 26.47 -15.17
C THR A 28 -15.57 27.61 -14.88
N ILE A 29 -15.57 28.07 -13.64
CA ILE A 29 -16.30 29.26 -13.22
C ILE A 29 -15.34 30.43 -13.38
N SER A 30 -15.70 31.38 -14.23
CA SER A 30 -14.97 32.62 -14.42
C SER A 30 -15.90 33.78 -14.10
N VAL A 31 -15.59 34.52 -13.03
CA VAL A 31 -16.32 35.73 -12.65
C VAL A 31 -15.36 36.90 -12.85
N SER A 32 -15.65 37.74 -13.85
CA SER A 32 -14.93 38.97 -14.10
C SER A 32 -15.72 40.13 -13.50
N CYS A 33 -15.14 40.80 -12.50
CA CYS A 33 -15.76 41.97 -11.89
C CYS A 33 -14.83 43.17 -11.95
N ASN A 34 -15.45 44.34 -12.08
CA ASN A 34 -14.77 45.63 -12.15
C ASN A 34 -14.62 46.26 -10.75
N HIS A 35 -14.98 45.51 -9.71
CA HIS A 35 -14.96 45.85 -8.29
C HIS A 35 -14.62 44.60 -7.47
N ASP A 36 -14.23 44.76 -6.20
CA ASP A 36 -13.97 43.63 -5.28
C ASP A 36 -15.21 42.73 -5.19
N ILE A 37 -15.02 41.43 -5.46
CA ILE A 37 -16.07 40.42 -5.35
C ILE A 37 -16.28 40.10 -3.87
N ASP A 38 -17.54 40.14 -3.43
CA ASP A 38 -17.90 39.66 -2.10
C ASP A 38 -17.63 38.16 -1.99
N LYS A 39 -16.88 37.78 -0.95
CA LYS A 39 -16.56 36.39 -0.62
C LYS A 39 -17.83 35.55 -0.39
N GLN A 40 -18.93 36.17 0.03
CA GLN A 40 -20.21 35.49 0.19
C GLN A 40 -20.74 34.94 -1.14
N VAL A 41 -20.65 35.72 -2.22
CA VAL A 41 -21.11 35.29 -3.56
C VAL A 41 -20.30 34.10 -4.05
N LEU A 42 -18.98 34.08 -3.78
CA LEU A 42 -18.12 32.94 -4.14
C LEU A 42 -18.50 31.68 -3.36
N ASN A 43 -18.78 31.82 -2.06
CA ASN A 43 -19.21 30.71 -1.21
C ASN A 43 -20.58 30.16 -1.64
N ASP A 44 -21.51 31.03 -2.02
CA ASP A 44 -22.84 30.62 -2.48
C ASP A 44 -22.77 29.86 -3.81
N ILE A 45 -21.93 30.32 -4.75
CA ILE A 45 -21.65 29.60 -6.00
C ILE A 45 -21.07 28.22 -5.70
N GLU A 46 -20.13 28.12 -4.76
CA GLU A 46 -19.53 26.84 -4.37
C GLU A 46 -20.54 25.89 -3.70
N LEU A 47 -21.40 26.40 -2.82
CA LEU A 47 -22.47 25.63 -2.16
C LEU A 47 -23.48 25.05 -3.16
N VAL A 48 -23.99 25.87 -4.08
CA VAL A 48 -24.96 25.43 -5.09
C VAL A 48 -24.36 24.38 -6.01
N ILE A 49 -23.11 24.57 -6.41
CA ILE A 49 -22.41 23.63 -7.26
C ILE A 49 -22.17 22.32 -6.52
N ASN A 50 -21.73 22.38 -5.27
CA ASN A 50 -21.56 21.17 -4.48
C ASN A 50 -22.91 20.43 -4.34
N ASP A 51 -24.02 21.10 -4.01
CA ASP A 51 -25.34 20.44 -3.90
C ASP A 51 -25.77 19.74 -5.20
N LEU A 52 -25.44 20.32 -6.36
CA LEU A 52 -25.68 19.73 -7.68
C LEU A 52 -24.88 18.46 -7.93
N PHE A 53 -23.67 18.32 -7.37
CA PHE A 53 -22.74 17.22 -7.68
C PHE A 53 -22.53 16.22 -6.53
N LEU A 54 -22.78 16.60 -5.27
CA LEU A 54 -22.49 15.81 -4.06
C LEU A 54 -23.20 14.45 -3.98
N LYS A 55 -24.26 14.23 -4.77
CA LYS A 55 -25.02 12.96 -4.76
C LYS A 55 -24.38 11.86 -5.61
N ASP A 56 -23.85 12.22 -6.77
CA ASP A 56 -23.41 11.26 -7.78
C ASP A 56 -21.91 11.38 -8.11
N TYR A 57 -21.26 12.44 -7.62
CA TYR A 57 -19.89 12.76 -7.95
C TYR A 57 -19.05 13.07 -6.70
N GLU A 58 -17.83 12.56 -6.71
CA GLU A 58 -16.82 12.83 -5.70
C GLU A 58 -15.72 13.74 -6.25
N SER A 59 -15.04 14.47 -5.36
CA SER A 59 -13.98 15.40 -5.77
C SER A 59 -12.78 14.63 -6.33
N GLN A 60 -12.08 15.23 -7.30
CA GLN A 60 -10.86 14.62 -7.85
C GLN A 60 -9.79 14.36 -6.77
N GLU A 61 -9.71 15.21 -5.75
CA GLU A 61 -8.77 15.06 -4.64
C GLU A 61 -9.02 13.75 -3.86
N THR A 62 -10.29 13.44 -3.57
CA THR A 62 -10.70 12.20 -2.91
C THR A 62 -10.36 10.96 -3.74
N ILE A 63 -10.59 11.03 -5.06
CA ILE A 63 -10.23 9.94 -6.00
C ILE A 63 -8.71 9.72 -6.01
N ASP A 64 -7.95 10.80 -6.04
CA ASP A 64 -6.49 10.76 -6.09
C ASP A 64 -5.88 10.25 -4.79
N GLU A 65 -6.51 10.53 -3.64
CA GLU A 65 -6.15 9.93 -2.34
C GLU A 65 -6.39 8.42 -2.33
N ARG A 66 -7.58 7.96 -2.72
CA ARG A 66 -7.90 6.53 -2.80
C ARG A 66 -6.92 5.76 -3.71
N LYS A 67 -6.58 6.32 -4.87
CA LYS A 67 -5.58 5.74 -5.79
C LYS A 67 -4.17 5.71 -5.21
N ARG A 68 -3.80 6.67 -4.35
CA ARG A 68 -2.51 6.67 -3.64
C ARG A 68 -2.48 5.59 -2.57
N ASP A 69 -3.57 5.45 -1.80
CA ASP A 69 -3.68 4.47 -0.74
C ASP A 69 -3.69 3.04 -1.26
N GLU A 70 -4.42 2.77 -2.36
CA GLU A 70 -4.37 1.46 -3.03
C GLU A 70 -2.95 1.10 -3.49
N LYS A 71 -2.23 2.05 -4.10
CA LYS A 71 -0.84 1.84 -4.52
C LYS A 71 0.09 1.59 -3.35
N LEU A 72 -0.14 2.24 -2.20
CA LEU A 72 0.66 2.03 -1.01
C LEU A 72 0.37 0.67 -0.38
N ALA A 73 -0.90 0.28 -0.29
CA ALA A 73 -1.34 -1.02 0.20
C ALA A 73 -0.78 -2.16 -0.64
N GLU A 74 -0.80 -2.04 -1.98
CA GLU A 74 -0.24 -3.08 -2.84
C GLU A 74 1.30 -3.19 -2.72
N LYS A 75 2.00 -2.07 -2.52
CA LYS A 75 3.44 -2.08 -2.24
C LYS A 75 3.77 -2.76 -0.91
N LEU A 76 2.99 -2.49 0.14
CA LEU A 76 3.14 -3.14 1.44
C LEU A 76 2.93 -4.65 1.33
N ARG A 77 1.86 -5.09 0.66
CA ARG A 77 1.57 -6.52 0.46
C ARG A 77 2.72 -7.24 -0.26
N LYS A 78 3.28 -6.64 -1.31
CA LYS A 78 4.43 -7.19 -2.04
C LYS A 78 5.71 -7.25 -1.18
N MET A 79 5.88 -6.33 -0.23
CA MET A 79 7.01 -6.34 0.69
C MET A 79 6.86 -7.44 1.74
N GLU A 80 5.68 -7.59 2.31
CA GLU A 80 5.34 -8.66 3.27
C GLU A 80 5.48 -10.05 2.64
N GLU A 81 4.95 -10.26 1.44
CA GLU A 81 5.10 -11.52 0.70
C GLU A 81 6.58 -11.88 0.49
N LYS A 82 7.42 -10.90 0.12
CA LYS A 82 8.87 -11.11 -0.03
C LYS A 82 9.55 -11.44 1.29
N GLN A 83 9.17 -10.75 2.37
CA GLN A 83 9.73 -10.97 3.70
C GLN A 83 9.38 -12.36 4.23
N MET A 84 8.12 -12.78 4.11
CA MET A 84 7.65 -14.10 4.49
C MET A 84 8.41 -15.20 3.73
N LEU A 85 8.64 -15.02 2.42
CA LEU A 85 9.39 -15.98 1.61
C LEU A 85 10.85 -16.09 2.05
N LEU A 86 11.47 -14.96 2.41
CA LEU A 86 12.83 -14.91 2.95
C LEU A 86 12.94 -15.63 4.29
N GLU A 87 11.97 -15.40 5.18
CA GLU A 87 11.91 -16.06 6.49
C GLU A 87 11.70 -17.57 6.36
N GLN A 88 10.78 -18.01 5.48
CA GLN A 88 10.61 -19.44 5.19
C GLN A 88 11.89 -20.08 4.65
N LYS A 89 12.61 -19.39 3.75
CA LYS A 89 13.90 -19.90 3.24
C LYS A 89 14.97 -20.01 4.33
N LYS A 90 15.04 -19.03 5.25
CA LYS A 90 15.96 -19.09 6.38
C LYS A 90 15.60 -20.23 7.34
N ALA A 91 14.32 -20.40 7.65
CA ALA A 91 13.83 -21.48 8.50
C ALA A 91 14.17 -22.87 7.93
N LYS A 92 13.91 -23.10 6.64
CA LYS A 92 14.27 -24.36 5.97
C LYS A 92 15.78 -24.66 6.03
N LYS A 93 16.62 -23.65 5.78
CA LYS A 93 18.09 -23.84 5.88
C LYS A 93 18.53 -24.19 7.30
N ALA A 94 17.97 -23.52 8.31
CA ALA A 94 18.28 -23.80 9.71
C ALA A 94 17.82 -25.22 10.12
N GLU A 95 16.67 -25.68 9.63
CA GLU A 95 16.18 -27.05 9.86
C GLU A 95 17.08 -28.11 9.23
N GLU A 96 17.52 -27.89 7.98
CA GLU A 96 18.48 -28.77 7.30
C GLU A 96 19.84 -28.84 8.01
N GLU A 97 20.37 -27.71 8.48
CA GLU A 97 21.62 -27.65 9.24
C GLU A 97 21.49 -28.37 10.60
N ASN A 98 20.41 -28.11 11.34
CA ASN A 98 20.15 -28.81 12.60
C ASN A 98 20.00 -30.32 12.40
N SER A 99 19.31 -30.77 11.35
CA SER A 99 19.16 -32.19 11.03
C SER A 99 20.51 -32.85 10.76
N LYS A 100 21.40 -32.19 10.00
CA LYS A 100 22.77 -32.68 9.77
C LYS A 100 23.59 -32.77 11.06
N LEU A 101 23.52 -31.75 11.92
CA LEU A 101 24.19 -31.73 13.23
C LEU A 101 23.71 -32.88 14.13
N VAL A 102 22.40 -33.12 14.19
CA VAL A 102 21.82 -34.23 14.97
C VAL A 102 22.29 -35.58 14.43
N GLN A 103 22.30 -35.77 13.11
CA GLN A 103 22.82 -37.00 12.50
C GLN A 103 24.30 -37.22 12.77
N GLU A 104 25.12 -36.17 12.69
CA GLU A 104 26.55 -36.25 12.97
C GLU A 104 26.81 -36.58 14.45
N TYR A 105 26.05 -35.97 15.36
CA TYR A 105 26.08 -36.28 16.78
C TYR A 105 25.71 -37.76 17.02
N GLN A 106 24.59 -38.24 16.46
CA GLN A 106 24.19 -39.65 16.59
C GLN A 106 25.27 -40.62 16.07
N LYS A 107 25.92 -40.32 14.94
CA LYS A 107 27.02 -41.15 14.40
C LYS A 107 28.25 -41.18 15.32
N LYS A 108 28.59 -40.06 15.97
CA LYS A 108 29.75 -39.98 16.90
C LYS A 108 29.54 -40.76 18.21
N TYR A 109 28.29 -40.89 18.68
CA TYR A 109 28.01 -41.57 19.95
C TYR A 109 27.61 -43.05 19.78
N THR A 110 27.04 -43.46 18.63
CA THR A 110 26.77 -44.87 18.33
C THR A 110 28.04 -45.68 18.03
N THR A 111 29.11 -45.05 17.55
CA THR A 111 30.41 -45.70 17.30
C THR A 111 31.23 -45.99 18.57
N LYS A 112 30.91 -45.36 19.71
CA LYS A 112 31.63 -45.57 20.99
C LYS A 112 31.08 -46.73 21.83
N THR A 113 29.95 -47.33 21.48
CA THR A 113 29.28 -48.37 22.29
C THR A 113 29.15 -49.72 21.58
N ALA A 114 30.06 -50.09 20.67
CA ALA A 114 30.14 -51.45 20.16
C ALA A 114 30.75 -52.38 21.23
N PRO A 115 30.03 -53.40 21.75
CA PRO A 115 30.54 -54.27 22.79
C PRO A 115 31.62 -55.21 22.24
N ILE A 116 32.74 -55.26 22.95
CA ILE A 116 33.84 -56.22 22.76
C ILE A 116 33.27 -57.63 22.96
N SER A 117 32.97 -58.32 21.86
CA SER A 117 32.64 -59.75 21.86
C SER A 117 33.91 -60.55 22.15
N THR A 118 34.10 -60.91 23.41
CA THR A 118 35.17 -61.80 23.85
C THR A 118 34.95 -63.20 23.26
N LYS A 119 35.87 -63.61 22.39
CA LYS A 119 36.05 -64.98 21.90
C LYS A 119 35.92 -65.97 23.05
N LYS A 120 34.90 -66.84 23.02
CA LYS A 120 34.90 -68.07 23.82
C LYS A 120 35.73 -69.13 23.12
N THR A 121 36.83 -69.46 23.77
CA THR A 121 37.80 -70.49 23.44
C THR A 121 37.16 -71.88 23.46
N LYS A 122 37.43 -72.66 22.42
CA LYS A 122 37.11 -74.09 22.28
C LYS A 122 37.97 -74.90 23.26
N LYS A 123 37.38 -75.75 24.11
CA LYS A 123 38.05 -76.86 24.81
C LYS A 123 37.13 -78.07 24.71
N ILE A 124 37.54 -79.03 23.87
CA ILE A 124 37.93 -80.43 24.19
C ILE A 124 36.76 -81.21 24.75
#